data_AF-A0A061PBT0-F1
#
_entry.id   AF-A0A061PBT0-F1
#
_cell.length_a   1.000
_cell.length_b   1.000
_cell.length_c   1.000
_cell.angle_alpha   90.00
_cell.angle_beta   90.00
_cell.angle_gamma   90.00
#
_symmetry.space_group_name_H-M   'P 1'
#
loop_
_entity.id
_entity.type
_entity.pdbx_description
1 polymer ?
#
loop_
_entity_poly.entity_id
_entity_poly.type
_entity_poly.pdbx_seq_one_letter_code
_entity_poly.pdbx_strand_id
1 'polypeptide(L)'
;MANASQTFKWSLVGVMIVGTVAAGSGTDLHGQDEVSPEIELRKDLLSILDEEQLHSALAGVHVQYAETGEELFSHQSHTSLAPASGQKLLVGATALDVLGPDFTFETGVYTDGDLQGNELHGNVYIKGGGDPTMLPDDYEQFAQALREAGIEQIHGDIIADDSYFDDRRLSLDLSWANQRGHVGAQVSALSVAPDATLISDLALDRYNTGSIYVEVHPGEEVGDAADIRVTPESDYFTIDNQMTTVEEGGERALTSWDRAHGTNDIHFDGTIPVGANPFTQYVSIWEPTELVLNLFHDGLGDENIEVHGELVLGETPEDAEQLAHKQSMTLEQLMIPFMKFSQNNHSEHLTKTLGKVVEDEGSWDAGLAVVEEYLDSAGVDMDVVQLRDGSGMSHLNAIPAEQMTQLLSHVQTEDWYEVFYDSLPVAGEPDHYVGGTLRTRMVDTAAEGNVTAKTGSLTSKSSLSGYVTDADGHELIFAMLFNNYKGSSPTSVENEIAVRLAEYSAEGDGGDDDSSPIRNVKPAEDVTLRAGESVKVSFEGEPGLEAAFSIRVPLFTRSAPPTEVMMREAEEGVYEGYWTATNNLSVDGAQIEIRAVNDKGEEYRDVAEGRITIER
;
A
#
# COMPACT_ATOMS: atom_id res chain seq x y z
N MET A 1 -3.82 7.90 -73.22
CA MET A 1 -4.80 8.83 -72.63
C MET A 1 -4.89 8.53 -71.15
N ALA A 2 -4.56 9.53 -70.34
CA ALA A 2 -4.83 9.75 -68.90
C ALA A 2 -4.56 8.61 -67.88
N ASN A 3 -3.44 8.79 -67.16
CA ASN A 3 -3.24 8.44 -65.75
C ASN A 3 -4.18 9.24 -64.83
N ALA A 4 -4.54 8.66 -63.68
CA ALA A 4 -4.74 9.43 -62.44
C ALA A 4 -4.47 8.54 -61.22
N SER A 5 -3.28 8.69 -60.63
CA SER A 5 -3.00 8.33 -59.25
C SER A 5 -3.59 9.40 -58.34
N GLN A 6 -4.26 9.02 -57.25
CA GLN A 6 -4.56 9.93 -56.15
C GLN A 6 -3.58 9.65 -55.00
N THR A 7 -2.71 10.63 -54.79
CA THR A 7 -1.86 10.78 -53.62
C THR A 7 -2.67 11.44 -52.49
N PHE A 8 -2.76 10.78 -51.35
CA PHE A 8 -3.24 11.38 -50.10
C PHE A 8 -2.17 12.36 -49.59
N LYS A 9 -2.53 13.64 -49.44
CA LYS A 9 -1.68 14.67 -48.85
C LYS A 9 -1.97 14.79 -47.35
N TRP A 10 -0.94 14.66 -46.54
CA TRP A 10 -0.93 15.10 -45.15
C TRP A 10 -1.07 16.63 -45.11
N SER A 11 -2.04 17.13 -44.35
CA SER A 11 -2.16 18.56 -44.06
C SER A 11 -1.57 18.78 -42.67
N LEU A 12 -0.37 19.37 -42.65
CA LEU A 12 0.30 19.87 -41.45
C LEU A 12 -0.49 21.10 -40.96
N VAL A 13 -1.16 21.01 -39.81
CA VAL A 13 -1.68 22.19 -39.13
C VAL A 13 -0.56 22.76 -38.27
N GLY A 14 0.17 23.72 -38.83
CA GLY A 14 1.08 24.56 -38.06
C GLY A 14 0.25 25.60 -37.31
N VAL A 15 0.27 25.56 -35.98
CA VAL A 15 -0.24 26.66 -35.15
C VAL A 15 0.70 27.84 -35.33
N MET A 16 0.22 28.87 -36.01
CA MET A 16 0.93 30.13 -36.24
C MET A 16 0.53 31.09 -35.11
N ILE A 17 1.41 31.33 -34.15
CA ILE A 17 1.27 32.40 -33.17
C ILE A 17 1.48 33.73 -33.91
N VAL A 18 0.40 34.48 -34.15
CA VAL A 18 0.48 35.85 -34.68
C VAL A 18 0.67 36.80 -33.51
N GLY A 19 1.91 37.12 -33.19
CA GLY A 19 2.26 38.24 -32.33
C GLY A 19 2.15 39.56 -33.11
N THR A 20 1.25 40.44 -32.69
CA THR A 20 1.14 41.79 -33.25
C THR A 20 2.12 42.69 -32.50
N VAL A 21 3.26 43.02 -33.12
CA VAL A 21 4.22 43.98 -32.56
C VAL A 21 3.72 45.41 -32.82
N ALA A 22 3.22 46.06 -31.78
CA ALA A 22 3.10 47.51 -31.74
C ALA A 22 4.39 48.08 -31.13
N ALA A 23 5.21 48.73 -31.95
CA ALA A 23 6.38 49.46 -31.50
C ALA A 23 5.96 50.69 -30.68
N GLY A 24 6.22 50.67 -29.37
CA GLY A 24 6.03 51.79 -28.45
C GLY A 24 7.17 51.83 -27.44
N SER A 25 8.00 52.86 -27.57
CA SER A 25 9.04 53.37 -26.66
C SER A 25 9.26 52.68 -25.29
N GLY A 26 10.49 52.17 -25.15
CA GLY A 26 11.27 51.87 -23.94
C GLY A 26 10.71 52.29 -22.58
N THR A 27 10.38 51.26 -21.81
CA THR A 27 10.64 51.16 -20.37
C THR A 27 11.20 49.77 -20.15
N ASP A 28 12.42 49.67 -19.63
CA ASP A 28 13.08 48.41 -19.28
C ASP A 28 12.19 47.63 -18.30
N LEU A 29 11.66 46.50 -18.76
CA LEU A 29 11.09 45.46 -17.93
C LEU A 29 12.18 44.38 -17.78
N HIS A 30 13.06 44.58 -16.81
CA HIS A 30 13.86 43.51 -16.23
C HIS A 30 13.27 43.19 -14.85
N GLY A 31 12.14 42.49 -14.87
CA GLY A 31 11.76 41.61 -13.78
C GLY A 31 11.99 40.19 -14.29
N GLN A 32 12.91 39.46 -13.68
CA GLN A 32 12.88 38.01 -13.76
C GLN A 32 11.67 37.62 -12.91
N ASP A 33 10.57 37.17 -13.53
CA ASP A 33 9.47 36.58 -12.78
C ASP A 33 10.02 35.27 -12.19
N GLU A 34 10.28 35.23 -10.88
CA GLU A 34 10.54 33.98 -10.17
C GLU A 34 9.36 33.04 -10.43
N VAL A 35 9.65 31.87 -10.98
CA VAL A 35 8.64 30.83 -11.21
C VAL A 35 8.19 30.34 -9.83
N SER A 36 6.88 30.33 -9.56
CA SER A 36 6.40 29.88 -8.25
C SER A 36 6.82 28.42 -7.99
N PRO A 37 7.05 28.02 -6.73
CA PRO A 37 7.45 26.63 -6.42
C PRO A 37 6.47 25.59 -6.97
N GLU A 38 5.17 25.90 -6.99
CA GLU A 38 4.13 25.07 -7.62
C GLU A 38 4.34 24.86 -9.12
N ILE A 39 4.75 25.91 -9.85
CA ILE A 39 5.02 25.81 -11.30
C ILE A 39 6.29 24.98 -11.54
N GLU A 40 7.32 25.11 -10.70
CA GLU A 40 8.52 24.27 -10.78
C GLU A 40 8.19 22.81 -10.46
N LEU A 41 7.44 22.52 -9.39
CA LEU A 41 6.95 21.16 -9.11
C LEU A 41 6.20 20.58 -10.31
N ARG A 42 5.22 21.33 -10.86
CA ARG A 42 4.45 20.88 -12.03
C ARG A 42 5.36 20.59 -13.23
N LYS A 43 6.40 21.40 -13.44
CA LYS A 43 7.36 21.21 -14.54
C LYS A 43 8.22 19.97 -14.31
N ASP A 44 8.67 19.73 -13.09
CA ASP A 44 9.44 18.55 -12.70
C ASP A 44 8.60 17.28 -12.91
N LEU A 45 7.37 17.26 -12.40
CA LEU A 45 6.45 16.13 -12.57
C LEU A 45 6.12 15.86 -14.04
N LEU A 46 5.92 16.90 -14.86
CA LEU A 46 5.73 16.73 -16.30
C LEU A 46 6.99 16.21 -17.01
N SER A 47 8.18 16.58 -16.54
CA SER A 47 9.44 16.08 -17.08
C SER A 47 9.62 14.59 -16.77
N ILE A 48 9.28 14.16 -15.55
CA ILE A 48 9.31 12.75 -15.13
C ILE A 48 8.30 11.93 -15.97
N LEU A 49 7.12 12.49 -16.25
CA LEU A 49 6.11 11.84 -17.08
C LEU A 49 6.47 11.75 -18.58
N ASP A 50 7.48 12.50 -19.05
CA ASP A 50 7.98 12.47 -20.44
C ASP A 50 9.10 11.42 -20.64
N GLU A 51 9.42 10.61 -19.63
CA GLU A 51 10.41 9.55 -19.76
C GLU A 51 10.07 8.52 -20.86
N GLU A 52 11.11 7.97 -21.50
CA GLU A 52 10.95 7.06 -22.65
C GLU A 52 10.09 5.82 -22.32
N GLN A 53 10.12 5.35 -21.07
CA GLN A 53 9.34 4.20 -20.62
C GLN A 53 7.82 4.44 -20.70
N LEU A 54 7.38 5.70 -20.65
CA LEU A 54 5.97 6.10 -20.69
C LEU A 54 5.49 6.62 -22.06
N HIS A 55 6.37 6.75 -23.06
CA HIS A 55 6.02 7.28 -24.40
C HIS A 55 4.82 6.61 -25.10
N SER A 56 4.50 5.35 -24.74
CA SER A 56 3.34 4.61 -25.29
C SER A 56 2.28 4.26 -24.24
N ALA A 57 2.46 4.76 -23.02
CA ALA A 57 1.58 4.52 -21.88
C ALA A 57 0.49 5.60 -21.79
N LEU A 58 -0.53 5.30 -20.99
CA LEU A 58 -1.42 6.29 -20.40
C LEU A 58 -0.96 6.51 -18.95
N ALA A 59 -0.95 7.76 -18.52
CA ALA A 59 -0.52 8.15 -17.18
C ALA A 59 -1.59 9.08 -16.61
N GLY A 60 -2.37 8.60 -15.64
CA GLY A 60 -3.28 9.43 -14.85
C GLY A 60 -2.61 9.75 -13.52
N VAL A 61 -2.36 11.02 -13.24
CA VAL A 61 -1.77 11.49 -11.97
C VAL A 61 -2.59 12.64 -11.41
N HIS A 62 -2.92 12.56 -10.13
CA HIS A 62 -3.58 13.62 -9.38
C HIS A 62 -2.93 13.78 -8.01
N VAL A 63 -2.74 15.02 -7.58
CA VAL A 63 -2.13 15.40 -6.30
C VAL A 63 -2.88 16.60 -5.74
N GLN A 64 -3.23 16.54 -4.45
CA GLN A 64 -3.90 17.63 -3.73
C GLN A 64 -3.38 17.73 -2.31
N TYR A 65 -3.53 18.90 -1.69
CA TYR A 65 -3.32 19.06 -0.26
C TYR A 65 -4.41 18.32 0.52
N ALA A 66 -4.03 17.55 1.55
CA ALA A 66 -4.96 16.80 2.38
C ALA A 66 -5.93 17.72 3.16
N GLU A 67 -5.41 18.79 3.77
CA GLU A 67 -6.21 19.67 4.64
C GLU A 67 -7.23 20.52 3.87
N THR A 68 -6.88 21.00 2.67
CA THR A 68 -7.71 21.96 1.92
C THR A 68 -8.44 21.35 0.74
N GLY A 69 -7.99 20.19 0.23
CA GLY A 69 -8.44 19.61 -1.03
C GLY A 69 -8.02 20.43 -2.26
N GLU A 70 -7.10 21.38 -2.12
CA GLU A 70 -6.61 22.19 -3.24
C GLU A 70 -5.74 21.34 -4.18
N GLU A 71 -6.08 21.33 -5.47
CA GLU A 71 -5.34 20.61 -6.51
C GLU A 71 -3.94 21.24 -6.70
N LEU A 72 -2.91 20.43 -6.46
CA LEU A 72 -1.51 20.80 -6.67
C LEU A 72 -1.02 20.35 -8.05
N PHE A 73 -1.43 19.16 -8.49
CA PHE A 73 -1.05 18.62 -9.79
C PHE A 73 -2.11 17.71 -10.40
N SER A 74 -2.26 17.78 -11.72
CA SER A 74 -3.30 17.06 -12.45
C SER A 74 -2.84 16.79 -13.88
N HIS A 75 -2.72 15.51 -14.22
CA HIS A 75 -2.32 15.03 -15.54
C HIS A 75 -3.18 13.83 -15.95
N GLN A 76 -4.05 14.01 -16.94
CA GLN A 76 -5.03 13.00 -17.38
C GLN A 76 -5.85 12.38 -16.23
N SER A 77 -6.01 13.11 -15.13
CA SER A 77 -6.57 12.65 -13.86
C SER A 77 -8.01 12.13 -13.96
N HIS A 78 -8.80 12.65 -14.91
CA HIS A 78 -10.16 12.20 -15.21
C HIS A 78 -10.23 10.97 -16.16
N THR A 79 -9.09 10.41 -16.58
CA THR A 79 -9.07 9.23 -17.46
C THR A 79 -9.23 7.98 -16.62
N SER A 80 -10.30 7.21 -16.85
CA SER A 80 -10.47 5.91 -16.18
C SER A 80 -9.38 4.93 -16.62
N LEU A 81 -8.57 4.49 -15.67
CA LEU A 81 -7.47 3.53 -15.88
C LEU A 81 -7.64 2.37 -14.90
N ALA A 82 -7.07 1.21 -15.25
CA ALA A 82 -7.12 0.07 -14.35
C ALA A 82 -6.13 0.28 -13.18
N PRO A 83 -6.61 0.21 -11.93
CA PRO A 83 -5.79 0.51 -10.76
C PRO A 83 -4.89 -0.66 -10.33
N ALA A 84 -5.05 -1.85 -10.93
CA ALA A 84 -4.48 -3.09 -10.37
C ALA A 84 -4.85 -3.18 -8.86
N SER A 85 -3.92 -3.60 -7.99
CA SER A 85 -4.18 -3.68 -6.54
C SER A 85 -4.46 -2.34 -5.83
N GLY A 86 -4.41 -1.20 -6.52
CA GLY A 86 -5.02 0.03 -6.02
C GLY A 86 -6.52 -0.13 -5.72
N GLN A 87 -7.20 -1.09 -6.36
CA GLN A 87 -8.58 -1.50 -6.07
C GLN A 87 -8.81 -1.83 -4.58
N LYS A 88 -7.78 -2.33 -3.88
CA LYS A 88 -7.87 -2.71 -2.46
C LYS A 88 -8.09 -1.52 -1.54
N LEU A 89 -7.74 -0.29 -1.96
CA LEU A 89 -8.09 0.93 -1.22
C LEU A 89 -9.61 1.08 -1.11
N LEU A 90 -10.34 0.79 -2.19
CA LEU A 90 -11.80 0.90 -2.26
C LEU A 90 -12.46 -0.14 -1.36
N VAL A 91 -12.05 -1.41 -1.50
CA VAL A 91 -12.60 -2.51 -0.70
C VAL A 91 -12.22 -2.39 0.77
N GLY A 92 -10.97 -2.03 1.08
CA GLY A 92 -10.50 -1.86 2.45
C GLY A 92 -11.21 -0.74 3.19
N ALA A 93 -11.41 0.40 2.53
CA ALA A 93 -12.20 1.51 3.09
C ALA A 93 -13.65 1.09 3.33
N THR A 94 -14.30 0.46 2.35
CA THR A 94 -15.68 -0.05 2.48
C THR A 94 -15.79 -1.07 3.63
N ALA A 95 -14.83 -1.98 3.75
CA ALA A 95 -14.83 -2.99 4.80
C ALA A 95 -14.75 -2.36 6.20
N LEU A 96 -13.89 -1.37 6.40
CA LEU A 96 -13.77 -0.67 7.68
C LEU A 96 -15.04 0.13 8.02
N ASP A 97 -15.64 0.79 7.04
CA ASP A 97 -16.88 1.54 7.23
C ASP A 97 -18.08 0.63 7.59
N VAL A 98 -18.29 -0.41 6.78
CA VAL A 98 -19.49 -1.24 6.85
C VAL A 98 -19.40 -2.30 7.96
N LEU A 99 -18.24 -2.94 8.12
CA LEU A 99 -18.05 -4.02 9.09
C LEU A 99 -17.54 -3.50 10.45
N GLY A 100 -16.75 -2.44 10.43
CA GLY A 100 -16.08 -1.89 11.61
C GLY A 100 -14.75 -2.59 11.93
N PRO A 101 -13.79 -1.89 12.56
CA PRO A 101 -12.45 -2.42 12.85
C PRO A 101 -12.46 -3.62 13.80
N ASP A 102 -13.47 -3.74 14.67
CA ASP A 102 -13.65 -4.84 15.62
C ASP A 102 -14.29 -6.10 15.00
N PHE A 103 -14.67 -6.07 13.72
CA PHE A 103 -15.29 -7.21 13.06
C PHE A 103 -14.38 -8.45 13.11
N THR A 104 -14.98 -9.61 13.39
CA THR A 104 -14.31 -10.91 13.37
C THR A 104 -15.14 -11.88 12.54
N PHE A 105 -14.47 -12.75 11.79
CA PHE A 105 -15.09 -13.90 11.15
C PHE A 105 -15.29 -15.03 12.18
N GLU A 106 -16.26 -15.90 11.95
CA GLU A 106 -16.50 -17.09 12.78
C GLU A 106 -16.40 -18.37 11.94
N THR A 107 -15.68 -19.35 12.45
CA THR A 107 -15.68 -20.73 11.94
C THR A 107 -16.10 -21.65 13.09
N GLY A 108 -16.99 -22.61 12.82
CA GLY A 108 -17.54 -23.46 13.88
C GLY A 108 -17.68 -24.92 13.49
N VAL A 109 -17.74 -25.78 14.50
CA VAL A 109 -18.06 -27.20 14.38
C VAL A 109 -19.39 -27.48 15.06
N TYR A 110 -20.28 -28.19 14.37
CA TYR A 110 -21.66 -28.44 14.79
C TYR A 110 -22.02 -29.91 14.67
N THR A 111 -23.13 -30.33 15.29
CA THR A 111 -23.69 -31.68 15.11
C THR A 111 -25.21 -31.67 15.12
N ASP A 112 -25.82 -32.59 14.37
CA ASP A 112 -27.25 -32.92 14.45
C ASP A 112 -27.53 -34.20 15.28
N GLY A 113 -26.48 -34.75 15.89
CA GLY A 113 -26.48 -36.02 16.59
C GLY A 113 -26.56 -35.91 18.11
N ASP A 114 -26.78 -37.06 18.73
CA ASP A 114 -26.75 -37.20 20.19
C ASP A 114 -25.49 -37.97 20.64
N LEU A 115 -24.80 -37.44 21.65
CA LEU A 115 -23.66 -38.13 22.29
C LEU A 115 -24.17 -39.21 23.27
N GLN A 116 -23.85 -40.47 22.99
CA GLN A 116 -24.17 -41.62 23.85
C GLN A 116 -22.88 -42.24 24.41
N GLY A 117 -22.48 -41.79 25.60
CA GLY A 117 -21.18 -42.18 26.16
C GLY A 117 -20.07 -41.46 25.43
N ASN A 118 -19.29 -42.19 24.63
CA ASN A 118 -18.21 -41.68 23.78
C ASN A 118 -18.54 -41.76 22.27
N GLU A 119 -19.75 -42.20 21.92
CA GLU A 119 -20.21 -42.39 20.55
C GLU A 119 -21.18 -41.27 20.17
N LEU A 120 -20.81 -40.43 19.20
CA LEU A 120 -21.69 -39.42 18.63
C LEU A 120 -22.53 -40.06 17.51
N HIS A 121 -23.84 -40.12 17.70
CA HIS A 121 -24.78 -40.65 16.71
C HIS A 121 -25.43 -39.54 15.90
N GLY A 122 -24.69 -39.05 14.91
CA GLY A 122 -25.12 -38.06 13.92
C GLY A 122 -23.91 -37.54 13.16
N ASN A 123 -24.15 -36.53 12.33
CA ASN A 123 -23.13 -35.91 11.51
C ASN A 123 -22.37 -34.85 12.31
N VAL A 124 -21.14 -34.57 11.88
CA VAL A 124 -20.35 -33.42 12.32
C VAL A 124 -20.19 -32.47 11.15
N TYR A 125 -20.51 -31.21 11.36
CA TYR A 125 -20.42 -30.17 10.36
C TYR A 125 -19.28 -29.24 10.72
N ILE A 126 -18.40 -28.92 9.78
CA ILE A 126 -17.45 -27.81 9.89
C ILE A 126 -17.90 -26.69 8.96
N LYS A 127 -18.23 -25.54 9.53
CA LYS A 127 -18.86 -24.41 8.84
C LYS A 127 -17.96 -23.19 8.86
N GLY A 128 -17.61 -22.70 7.68
CA GLY A 128 -16.80 -21.50 7.51
C GLY A 128 -17.65 -20.25 7.32
N GLY A 129 -17.32 -19.18 8.04
CA GLY A 129 -17.94 -17.86 7.92
C GLY A 129 -17.14 -16.87 7.07
N GLY A 130 -16.20 -17.33 6.25
CA GLY A 130 -15.41 -16.47 5.37
C GLY A 130 -14.02 -16.07 5.87
N ASP A 131 -13.56 -16.60 7.02
CA ASP A 131 -12.26 -16.26 7.61
C ASP A 131 -11.09 -16.60 6.66
N PRO A 132 -10.37 -15.60 6.11
CA PRO A 132 -9.22 -15.84 5.25
C PRO A 132 -7.93 -16.07 6.05
N THR A 133 -8.00 -16.31 7.36
CA THR A 133 -6.83 -16.47 8.24
C THR A 133 -6.78 -17.81 8.95
N MET A 134 -7.69 -18.72 8.61
CA MET A 134 -7.72 -20.09 9.13
C MET A 134 -6.44 -20.85 8.75
N LEU A 135 -5.84 -21.49 9.74
CA LEU A 135 -4.61 -22.27 9.62
C LEU A 135 -4.88 -23.77 9.84
N PRO A 136 -3.97 -24.67 9.39
CA PRO A 136 -4.08 -26.10 9.68
C PRO A 136 -4.25 -26.41 11.17
N ASP A 137 -3.50 -25.71 12.03
CA ASP A 137 -3.56 -25.84 13.50
C ASP A 137 -4.95 -25.48 14.08
N ASP A 138 -5.69 -24.57 13.44
CA ASP A 138 -7.06 -24.24 13.88
C ASP A 138 -8.01 -25.45 13.70
N TYR A 139 -7.80 -26.25 12.64
CA TYR A 139 -8.59 -27.45 12.37
C TYR A 139 -8.22 -28.61 13.31
N GLU A 140 -6.93 -28.73 13.66
CA GLU A 140 -6.47 -29.65 14.70
C GLU A 140 -7.06 -29.28 16.07
N GLN A 141 -7.08 -27.99 16.43
CA GLN A 141 -7.71 -27.51 17.66
C GLN A 141 -9.21 -27.81 17.72
N PHE A 142 -9.94 -27.78 16.60
CA PHE A 142 -11.32 -28.23 16.56
C PHE A 142 -11.46 -29.73 16.84
N ALA A 143 -10.60 -30.56 16.26
CA ALA A 143 -10.59 -32.00 16.55
C ALA A 143 -10.29 -32.25 18.04
N GLN A 144 -9.33 -31.52 18.61
CA GLN A 144 -9.00 -31.59 20.03
C GLN A 144 -10.20 -31.19 20.91
N ALA A 145 -10.94 -30.13 20.54
CA ALA A 145 -12.14 -29.71 21.27
C ALA A 145 -13.23 -30.81 21.28
N LEU A 146 -13.41 -31.52 20.16
CA LEU A 146 -14.33 -32.67 20.07
C LEU A 146 -13.86 -33.81 20.97
N ARG A 147 -12.55 -34.08 21.00
CA ARG A 147 -11.96 -35.08 21.88
C ARG A 147 -12.15 -34.74 23.35
N GLU A 148 -11.95 -33.48 23.72
CA GLU A 148 -12.16 -32.96 25.08
C GLU A 148 -13.64 -32.98 25.49
N ALA A 149 -14.57 -32.86 24.53
CA ALA A 149 -16.01 -33.05 24.74
C ALA A 149 -16.39 -34.53 24.98
N GLY A 150 -15.44 -35.47 24.87
CA GLY A 150 -15.62 -36.89 25.14
C GLY A 150 -16.03 -37.72 23.94
N ILE A 151 -15.97 -37.15 22.73
CA ILE A 151 -16.25 -37.86 21.48
C ILE A 151 -15.03 -38.72 21.14
N GLU A 152 -15.22 -40.02 20.97
CA GLU A 152 -14.19 -40.95 20.49
C GLU A 152 -14.60 -41.65 19.18
N GLN A 153 -15.88 -41.63 18.84
CA GLN A 153 -16.42 -42.23 17.61
C GLN A 153 -17.53 -41.33 17.06
N ILE A 154 -17.55 -41.13 15.74
CA ILE A 154 -18.59 -40.40 15.01
C ILE A 154 -19.30 -41.39 14.07
N HIS A 155 -20.59 -41.64 14.33
CA HIS A 155 -21.45 -42.55 13.55
C HIS A 155 -22.31 -41.83 12.51
N GLY A 156 -21.75 -40.80 11.90
CA GLY A 156 -22.32 -40.05 10.77
C GLY A 156 -21.20 -39.47 9.92
N ASP A 157 -21.59 -38.65 8.96
CA ASP A 157 -20.69 -38.04 8.00
C ASP A 157 -19.95 -36.84 8.62
N ILE A 158 -18.78 -36.52 8.06
CA ILE A 158 -18.11 -35.23 8.29
C ILE A 158 -18.45 -34.33 7.11
N ILE A 159 -19.09 -33.21 7.39
CA ILE A 159 -19.73 -32.35 6.41
C ILE A 159 -19.05 -30.99 6.41
N ALA A 160 -18.46 -30.59 5.29
CA ALA A 160 -17.92 -29.25 5.11
C ALA A 160 -18.99 -28.30 4.53
N ASP A 161 -19.22 -27.20 5.23
CA ASP A 161 -20.21 -26.17 4.90
C ASP A 161 -19.51 -24.84 4.60
N ASP A 162 -19.49 -24.48 3.31
CA ASP A 162 -19.02 -23.20 2.82
C ASP A 162 -20.14 -22.31 2.25
N SER A 163 -21.40 -22.63 2.57
CA SER A 163 -22.61 -21.95 2.04
C SER A 163 -22.79 -20.51 2.51
N TYR A 164 -21.92 -20.02 3.39
CA TYR A 164 -21.88 -18.60 3.76
C TYR A 164 -21.54 -17.71 2.55
N PHE A 165 -20.77 -18.23 1.60
CA PHE A 165 -20.55 -17.63 0.28
C PHE A 165 -21.25 -18.46 -0.82
N ASP A 166 -21.42 -17.85 -1.99
CA ASP A 166 -21.85 -18.58 -3.19
C ASP A 166 -20.79 -19.60 -3.67
N ASP A 167 -21.19 -20.46 -4.61
CA ASP A 167 -20.35 -21.50 -5.20
C ASP A 167 -19.43 -20.98 -6.33
N ARG A 168 -19.40 -19.66 -6.57
CA ARG A 168 -18.48 -19.07 -7.56
C ARG A 168 -17.10 -18.94 -6.94
N ARG A 169 -16.17 -19.78 -7.37
CA ARG A 169 -14.82 -19.84 -6.78
C ARG A 169 -13.81 -18.83 -7.31
N LEU A 170 -14.03 -18.28 -8.50
CA LEU A 170 -13.08 -17.38 -9.16
C LEU A 170 -13.78 -16.13 -9.67
N SER A 171 -13.11 -14.98 -9.57
CA SER A 171 -13.60 -13.74 -10.17
C SER A 171 -13.71 -13.90 -11.69
N LEU A 172 -14.71 -13.25 -12.29
CA LEU A 172 -15.13 -13.52 -13.67
C LEU A 172 -14.02 -13.28 -14.71
N ASP A 173 -13.17 -12.29 -14.46
CA ASP A 173 -12.15 -11.85 -15.42
C ASP A 173 -10.75 -12.42 -15.10
N LEU A 174 -10.62 -13.33 -14.11
CA LEU A 174 -9.35 -13.93 -13.74
C LEU A 174 -8.82 -14.81 -14.89
N SER A 175 -7.60 -14.52 -15.34
CA SER A 175 -6.91 -15.35 -16.32
C SER A 175 -6.67 -16.76 -15.78
N TRP A 176 -6.99 -17.77 -16.59
CA TRP A 176 -6.74 -19.19 -16.25
C TRP A 176 -5.29 -19.47 -15.86
N ALA A 177 -4.33 -18.73 -16.44
CA ALA A 177 -2.90 -18.91 -16.17
C ALA A 177 -2.49 -18.48 -14.75
N ASN A 178 -3.32 -17.66 -14.08
CA ASN A 178 -3.07 -17.23 -12.70
C ASN A 178 -3.65 -18.21 -11.67
N GLN A 179 -4.53 -19.14 -12.07
CA GLN A 179 -5.20 -20.09 -11.17
C GLN A 179 -4.28 -21.19 -10.60
N ARG A 180 -2.99 -21.16 -10.92
CA ARG A 180 -1.99 -22.10 -10.38
C ARG A 180 -1.26 -21.55 -9.14
N GLY A 181 -1.28 -20.24 -8.95
CA GLY A 181 -0.60 -19.56 -7.84
C GLY A 181 -1.58 -18.88 -6.91
N HIS A 182 -1.14 -18.59 -5.68
CA HIS A 182 -1.98 -17.97 -4.64
C HIS A 182 -2.71 -16.69 -5.07
N VAL A 183 -2.11 -15.86 -5.93
CA VAL A 183 -2.75 -14.62 -6.45
C VAL A 183 -4.06 -14.86 -7.22
N GLY A 184 -4.29 -16.09 -7.69
CA GLY A 184 -5.51 -16.54 -8.34
C GLY A 184 -6.16 -17.74 -7.66
N ALA A 185 -5.91 -17.94 -6.36
CA ALA A 185 -6.53 -18.99 -5.57
C ALA A 185 -8.05 -18.85 -5.53
N GLN A 186 -8.73 -19.99 -5.43
CA GLN A 186 -10.19 -20.03 -5.30
C GLN A 186 -10.65 -19.43 -3.97
N VAL A 187 -11.81 -18.78 -4.01
CA VAL A 187 -12.46 -18.12 -2.88
C VAL A 187 -13.57 -19.03 -2.34
N SER A 188 -13.52 -19.35 -1.06
CA SER A 188 -14.51 -20.16 -0.36
C SER A 188 -14.69 -19.66 1.07
N ALA A 189 -15.91 -19.78 1.62
CA ALA A 189 -16.16 -19.39 3.00
C ALA A 189 -15.48 -20.30 4.03
N LEU A 190 -15.14 -21.53 3.63
CA LEU A 190 -14.35 -22.48 4.41
C LEU A 190 -13.07 -22.78 3.61
N SER A 191 -11.94 -22.26 4.10
CA SER A 191 -10.66 -22.34 3.39
C SER A 191 -9.51 -22.38 4.39
N VAL A 192 -8.29 -22.57 3.91
CA VAL A 192 -7.07 -22.65 4.74
C VAL A 192 -5.93 -21.88 4.09
N ALA A 193 -5.14 -21.20 4.91
CA ALA A 193 -3.85 -20.64 4.51
C ALA A 193 -2.70 -21.51 5.00
N PRO A 194 -1.61 -21.62 4.23
CA PRO A 194 -0.38 -22.18 4.73
C PRO A 194 0.33 -21.07 5.53
N ASP A 195 0.39 -21.16 6.86
CA ASP A 195 1.23 -20.24 7.65
C ASP A 195 2.71 -20.62 7.53
N ALA A 196 3.24 -20.41 6.34
CA ALA A 196 4.61 -20.74 5.97
C ALA A 196 5.64 -19.97 6.82
N THR A 197 5.26 -18.84 7.41
CA THR A 197 6.17 -18.04 8.24
C THR A 197 6.40 -18.62 9.64
N LEU A 198 5.55 -19.56 10.08
CA LEU A 198 5.81 -20.33 11.31
C LEU A 198 6.87 -21.41 11.10
N ILE A 199 7.16 -21.78 9.85
CA ILE A 199 7.97 -22.95 9.51
C ILE A 199 9.17 -22.65 8.62
N SER A 200 9.21 -21.49 7.96
CA SER A 200 10.28 -21.08 7.06
C SER A 200 10.61 -19.59 7.18
N ASP A 201 11.88 -19.29 7.43
CA ASP A 201 12.44 -17.92 7.40
C ASP A 201 12.39 -17.30 5.98
N LEU A 202 12.05 -18.10 4.95
CA LEU A 202 11.94 -17.65 3.56
C LEU A 202 10.53 -17.15 3.21
N ALA A 203 9.53 -17.55 3.98
CA ALA A 203 8.17 -17.06 3.80
C ALA A 203 8.03 -15.66 4.39
N LEU A 204 7.63 -14.70 3.56
CA LEU A 204 7.46 -13.31 3.97
C LEU A 204 5.97 -12.95 4.14
N ASP A 205 5.10 -13.49 3.28
CA ASP A 205 3.66 -13.27 3.32
C ASP A 205 2.97 -14.30 4.22
N ARG A 206 2.02 -13.85 5.06
CA ARG A 206 1.09 -14.72 5.80
C ARG A 206 -0.27 -14.77 5.13
N TYR A 207 -1.01 -15.82 5.45
CA TYR A 207 -2.42 -15.98 5.09
C TYR A 207 -2.70 -16.03 3.58
N ASN A 208 -1.87 -16.76 2.83
CA ASN A 208 -2.11 -17.03 1.41
C ASN A 208 -3.23 -18.08 1.24
N THR A 209 -4.46 -17.69 1.57
CA THR A 209 -5.62 -18.59 1.66
C THR A 209 -5.97 -19.27 0.34
N GLY A 210 -6.38 -20.53 0.43
CA GLY A 210 -6.67 -21.39 -0.71
C GLY A 210 -5.40 -21.89 -1.42
N SER A 211 -4.27 -21.94 -0.72
CA SER A 211 -3.00 -22.41 -1.28
C SER A 211 -2.22 -23.31 -0.32
N ILE A 212 -1.21 -23.97 -0.86
CA ILE A 212 -0.15 -24.66 -0.11
C ILE A 212 1.17 -23.93 -0.36
N TYR A 213 2.08 -24.05 0.59
CA TYR A 213 3.47 -23.59 0.46
C TYR A 213 4.39 -24.77 0.16
N VAL A 214 5.22 -24.64 -0.87
CA VAL A 214 6.12 -25.69 -1.35
C VAL A 214 7.56 -25.20 -1.31
N GLU A 215 8.44 -25.96 -0.65
CA GLU A 215 9.88 -25.75 -0.65
C GLU A 215 10.59 -26.89 -1.38
N VAL A 216 11.40 -26.55 -2.38
CA VAL A 216 12.21 -27.50 -3.15
C VAL A 216 13.67 -27.38 -2.72
N HIS A 217 14.11 -28.28 -1.85
CA HIS A 217 15.48 -28.38 -1.36
C HIS A 217 16.34 -29.29 -2.24
N PRO A 218 17.67 -29.06 -2.32
CA PRO A 218 18.54 -30.06 -2.92
C PRO A 218 18.54 -31.35 -2.10
N GLY A 219 18.66 -32.48 -2.80
CA GLY A 219 18.96 -33.78 -2.20
C GLY A 219 20.37 -33.84 -1.60
N GLU A 220 20.70 -34.98 -0.99
CA GLU A 220 21.96 -35.15 -0.26
C GLU A 220 23.19 -35.23 -1.19
N GLU A 221 23.06 -35.92 -2.33
CA GLU A 221 24.13 -36.15 -3.29
C GLU A 221 23.76 -35.67 -4.71
N VAL A 222 24.79 -35.46 -5.54
CA VAL A 222 24.59 -35.11 -6.96
C VAL A 222 23.92 -36.27 -7.69
N GLY A 223 22.82 -35.97 -8.38
CA GLY A 223 21.98 -36.94 -9.08
C GLY A 223 20.75 -37.41 -8.29
N ASP A 224 20.65 -37.07 -7.00
CA ASP A 224 19.46 -37.35 -6.20
C ASP A 224 18.28 -36.48 -6.66
N ALA A 225 17.06 -36.97 -6.46
CA ALA A 225 15.88 -36.13 -6.57
C ALA A 225 15.94 -34.99 -5.53
N ALA A 226 15.41 -33.82 -5.87
CA ALA A 226 15.23 -32.75 -4.89
C ALA A 226 14.24 -33.18 -3.80
N ASP A 227 14.42 -32.69 -2.57
CA ASP A 227 13.50 -32.90 -1.46
C ASP A 227 12.40 -31.81 -1.51
N ILE A 228 11.17 -32.20 -1.84
CA ILE A 228 10.02 -31.29 -1.90
C ILE A 228 9.22 -31.41 -0.60
N ARG A 229 9.16 -30.31 0.15
CA ARG A 229 8.41 -30.18 1.39
C ARG A 229 7.20 -29.29 1.16
N VAL A 230 6.07 -29.66 1.75
CA VAL A 230 4.78 -29.00 1.51
C VAL A 230 4.09 -28.68 2.81
N THR A 231 3.35 -27.58 2.84
CA THR A 231 2.56 -27.19 3.99
C THR A 231 1.23 -26.57 3.57
N PRO A 232 0.10 -27.01 4.15
CA PRO A 232 -0.04 -28.26 4.93
C PRO A 232 0.25 -29.51 4.08
N GLU A 233 0.72 -30.57 4.72
CA GLU A 233 0.77 -31.90 4.08
C GLU A 233 -0.65 -32.47 3.98
N SER A 234 -0.99 -33.08 2.86
CA SER A 234 -2.29 -33.75 2.66
C SER A 234 -2.24 -34.67 1.45
N ASP A 235 -3.00 -35.77 1.52
CA ASP A 235 -3.23 -36.68 0.38
C ASP A 235 -4.22 -36.11 -0.66
N TYR A 236 -4.77 -34.91 -0.42
CA TYR A 236 -5.73 -34.24 -1.31
C TYR A 236 -5.12 -33.75 -2.65
N PHE A 237 -3.80 -33.65 -2.73
CA PHE A 237 -3.07 -33.25 -3.93
C PHE A 237 -1.92 -34.22 -4.23
N THR A 238 -1.44 -34.22 -5.47
CA THR A 238 -0.30 -35.04 -5.88
C THR A 238 0.85 -34.16 -6.35
N ILE A 239 2.08 -34.61 -6.09
CA ILE A 239 3.31 -33.91 -6.49
C ILE A 239 4.16 -34.82 -7.36
N ASP A 240 4.26 -34.47 -8.64
CA ASP A 240 5.21 -35.06 -9.59
C ASP A 240 6.55 -34.32 -9.51
N ASN A 241 7.48 -34.90 -8.76
CA ASN A 241 8.82 -34.37 -8.54
C ASN A 241 9.79 -34.88 -9.62
N GLN A 242 10.12 -34.02 -10.57
CA GLN A 242 11.15 -34.25 -11.60
C GLN A 242 12.39 -33.36 -11.39
N MET A 243 12.52 -32.73 -10.22
CA MET A 243 13.66 -31.91 -9.87
C MET A 243 14.87 -32.78 -9.56
N THR A 244 16.03 -32.43 -10.11
CA THR A 244 17.29 -33.17 -9.91
C THR A 244 18.33 -32.30 -9.21
N THR A 245 19.05 -32.89 -8.25
CA THR A 245 20.17 -32.26 -7.56
C THR A 245 21.41 -32.31 -8.43
N VAL A 246 22.02 -31.16 -8.70
CA VAL A 246 23.24 -31.03 -9.53
C VAL A 246 24.45 -30.63 -8.69
N GLU A 247 25.64 -30.69 -9.28
CA GLU A 247 26.88 -30.29 -8.62
C GLU A 247 26.87 -28.82 -8.15
N GLU A 248 27.69 -28.52 -7.13
CA GLU A 248 27.91 -27.15 -6.67
C GLU A 248 28.40 -26.26 -7.84
N GLY A 249 27.79 -25.09 -8.01
CA GLY A 249 28.05 -24.20 -9.14
C GLY A 249 27.34 -24.60 -10.45
N GLY A 250 26.59 -25.70 -10.45
CA GLY A 250 25.67 -26.09 -11.51
C GLY A 250 24.50 -25.11 -11.67
N GLU A 251 23.69 -25.30 -12.71
CA GLU A 251 22.53 -24.45 -12.98
C GLU A 251 21.43 -24.65 -11.91
N ARG A 252 21.05 -23.55 -11.24
CA ARG A 252 19.86 -23.48 -10.40
C ARG A 252 18.69 -22.99 -11.23
N ALA A 253 17.85 -23.89 -11.71
CA ALA A 253 16.73 -23.58 -12.58
C ALA A 253 15.47 -24.37 -12.19
N LEU A 254 14.37 -23.65 -12.02
CA LEU A 254 13.03 -24.25 -12.03
C LEU A 254 12.50 -24.18 -13.46
N THR A 255 12.86 -25.17 -14.28
CA THR A 255 12.58 -25.22 -15.72
C THR A 255 11.09 -25.15 -16.01
N SER A 256 10.29 -25.90 -15.25
CA SER A 256 8.84 -25.74 -15.26
C SER A 256 8.24 -26.09 -13.90
N TRP A 257 7.14 -25.42 -13.59
CA TRP A 257 6.26 -25.82 -12.51
C TRP A 257 4.83 -25.46 -12.90
N ASP A 258 3.87 -26.29 -12.50
CA ASP A 258 2.47 -26.05 -12.76
C ASP A 258 1.58 -26.82 -11.79
N ARG A 259 0.33 -26.37 -11.65
CA ARG A 259 -0.78 -27.22 -11.21
C ARG A 259 -1.67 -27.42 -12.42
N ALA A 260 -1.92 -28.68 -12.79
CA ALA A 260 -2.78 -28.98 -13.93
C ALA A 260 -4.16 -28.33 -13.75
N HIS A 261 -4.63 -27.65 -14.79
CA HIS A 261 -5.83 -26.84 -14.72
C HIS A 261 -7.06 -27.68 -14.33
N GLY A 262 -7.75 -27.26 -13.28
CA GLY A 262 -8.93 -27.95 -12.75
C GLY A 262 -8.64 -29.21 -11.94
N THR A 263 -7.37 -29.50 -11.58
CA THR A 263 -7.01 -30.67 -10.76
C THR A 263 -6.02 -30.30 -9.66
N ASN A 264 -5.74 -31.19 -8.71
CA ASN A 264 -4.68 -30.99 -7.71
C ASN A 264 -3.41 -31.78 -8.06
N ASP A 265 -3.11 -31.94 -9.35
CA ASP A 265 -1.86 -32.53 -9.83
C ASP A 265 -0.81 -31.44 -10.03
N ILE A 266 0.20 -31.45 -9.18
CA ILE A 266 1.24 -30.42 -9.12
C ILE A 266 2.54 -31.03 -9.64
N HIS A 267 3.26 -30.30 -10.49
CA HIS A 267 4.47 -30.77 -11.13
C HIS A 267 5.61 -29.76 -10.94
N PHE A 268 6.82 -30.26 -10.67
CA PHE A 268 8.05 -29.49 -10.60
C PHE A 268 9.16 -30.18 -11.42
N ASP A 269 9.80 -29.44 -12.32
CA ASP A 269 10.91 -29.89 -13.17
C ASP A 269 12.03 -28.86 -13.22
N GLY A 270 13.27 -29.36 -13.25
CA GLY A 270 14.46 -28.52 -13.25
C GLY A 270 15.61 -29.09 -12.43
N THR A 271 16.52 -28.20 -12.04
CA THR A 271 17.77 -28.53 -11.36
C THR A 271 18.04 -27.61 -10.17
N ILE A 272 18.60 -28.18 -9.11
CA ILE A 272 19.03 -27.43 -7.93
C ILE A 272 20.43 -27.89 -7.49
N PRO A 273 21.43 -27.00 -7.39
CA PRO A 273 22.76 -27.38 -6.93
C PRO A 273 22.74 -27.86 -5.47
N VAL A 274 23.55 -28.86 -5.15
CA VAL A 274 23.78 -29.28 -3.77
C VAL A 274 24.22 -28.09 -2.91
N GLY A 275 23.62 -27.94 -1.73
CA GLY A 275 23.87 -26.82 -0.82
C GLY A 275 23.27 -25.47 -1.24
N ALA A 276 22.51 -25.39 -2.34
CA ALA A 276 21.80 -24.18 -2.71
C ALA A 276 20.58 -23.90 -1.82
N ASN A 277 20.20 -22.63 -1.71
CA ASN A 277 18.94 -22.23 -1.09
C ASN A 277 17.74 -22.83 -1.86
N PRO A 278 16.69 -23.28 -1.15
CA PRO A 278 15.55 -23.92 -1.78
C PRO A 278 14.79 -22.96 -2.71
N PHE A 279 14.04 -23.51 -3.66
CA PHE A 279 12.96 -22.75 -4.31
C PHE A 279 11.74 -22.74 -3.41
N THR A 280 10.97 -21.67 -3.42
CA THR A 280 9.74 -21.52 -2.66
C THR A 280 8.61 -21.20 -3.62
N GLN A 281 7.47 -21.86 -3.50
CA GLN A 281 6.29 -21.56 -4.31
C GLN A 281 5.00 -21.70 -3.49
N TYR A 282 4.11 -20.72 -3.64
CA TYR A 282 2.72 -20.86 -3.20
C TYR A 282 1.86 -21.37 -4.36
N VAL A 283 1.32 -22.57 -4.20
CA VAL A 283 0.49 -23.24 -5.22
C VAL A 283 -0.96 -23.21 -4.75
N SER A 284 -1.85 -22.61 -5.52
CA SER A 284 -3.28 -22.59 -5.18
C SER A 284 -3.91 -23.98 -5.34
N ILE A 285 -4.85 -24.33 -4.47
CA ILE A 285 -5.55 -25.61 -4.49
C ILE A 285 -6.93 -25.47 -5.15
N TRP A 286 -7.31 -26.49 -5.91
CA TRP A 286 -8.65 -26.65 -6.45
C TRP A 286 -9.57 -27.21 -5.36
N GLU A 287 -10.73 -26.56 -5.16
CA GLU A 287 -11.70 -26.76 -4.08
C GLU A 287 -11.05 -26.71 -2.69
N PRO A 288 -10.69 -25.51 -2.18
CA PRO A 288 -10.04 -25.38 -0.87
C PRO A 288 -10.91 -25.86 0.29
N THR A 289 -12.24 -25.88 0.15
CA THR A 289 -13.18 -26.46 1.11
C THR A 289 -12.92 -27.96 1.32
N GLU A 290 -12.64 -28.69 0.24
CA GLU A 290 -12.34 -30.12 0.32
C GLU A 290 -10.96 -30.37 0.93
N LEU A 291 -9.98 -29.48 0.71
CA LEU A 291 -8.72 -29.53 1.44
C LEU A 291 -8.96 -29.39 2.96
N VAL A 292 -9.77 -28.41 3.37
CA VAL A 292 -10.16 -28.26 4.79
C VAL A 292 -10.82 -29.52 5.33
N LEU A 293 -11.73 -30.12 4.56
CA LEU A 293 -12.40 -31.36 4.96
C LEU A 293 -11.41 -32.51 5.21
N ASN A 294 -10.37 -32.64 4.37
CA ASN A 294 -9.30 -33.63 4.57
C ASN A 294 -8.46 -33.30 5.80
N LEU A 295 -8.03 -32.04 5.97
CA LEU A 295 -7.22 -31.63 7.13
C LEU A 295 -7.97 -31.82 8.46
N PHE A 296 -9.27 -31.49 8.49
CA PHE A 296 -10.09 -31.70 9.68
C PHE A 296 -10.27 -33.19 9.98
N HIS A 297 -10.49 -34.03 8.96
CA HIS A 297 -10.56 -35.47 9.12
C HIS A 297 -9.23 -36.07 9.64
N ASP A 298 -8.09 -35.61 9.11
CA ASP A 298 -6.78 -36.06 9.57
C ASP A 298 -6.56 -35.66 11.04
N GLY A 299 -6.91 -34.43 11.41
CA GLY A 299 -6.87 -33.96 12.81
C GLY A 299 -7.77 -34.78 13.75
N LEU A 300 -8.96 -35.21 13.31
CA LEU A 300 -9.80 -36.14 14.08
C LEU A 300 -9.08 -37.48 14.32
N GLY A 301 -8.37 -37.98 13.31
CA GLY A 301 -7.56 -39.19 13.39
C GLY A 301 -6.40 -39.06 14.39
N ASP A 302 -5.68 -37.94 14.36
CA ASP A 302 -4.56 -37.64 15.27
C ASP A 302 -5.03 -37.55 16.74
N GLU A 303 -6.24 -37.02 16.95
CA GLU A 303 -6.92 -36.99 18.26
C GLU A 303 -7.59 -38.33 18.65
N ASN A 304 -7.39 -39.39 17.86
CA ASN A 304 -7.93 -40.73 18.07
C ASN A 304 -9.48 -40.76 18.10
N ILE A 305 -10.12 -40.00 17.21
CA ILE A 305 -11.57 -40.03 16.96
C ILE A 305 -11.83 -40.86 15.70
N GLU A 306 -12.58 -41.96 15.83
CA GLU A 306 -12.91 -42.83 14.69
C GLU A 306 -14.15 -42.31 13.94
N VAL A 307 -14.01 -42.04 12.64
CA VAL A 307 -15.11 -41.62 11.76
C VAL A 307 -15.66 -42.83 11.01
N HIS A 308 -16.96 -43.10 11.14
CA HIS A 308 -17.64 -44.23 10.48
C HIS A 308 -18.46 -43.84 9.25
N GLY A 309 -18.69 -42.54 9.02
CA GLY A 309 -19.39 -42.01 7.85
C GLY A 309 -18.44 -41.62 6.71
N GLU A 310 -18.98 -40.85 5.77
CA GLU A 310 -18.26 -40.32 4.61
C GLU A 310 -17.83 -38.86 4.82
N LEU A 311 -16.88 -38.39 4.01
CA LEU A 311 -16.51 -36.99 3.90
C LEU A 311 -17.34 -36.36 2.76
N VAL A 312 -18.19 -35.39 3.08
CA VAL A 312 -19.10 -34.77 2.09
C VAL A 312 -19.16 -33.26 2.22
N LEU A 313 -19.59 -32.58 1.16
CA LEU A 313 -19.98 -31.17 1.20
C LEU A 313 -21.48 -31.08 1.49
N GLY A 314 -21.88 -30.09 2.30
CA GLY A 314 -23.30 -29.91 2.64
C GLY A 314 -23.54 -28.69 3.52
N GLU A 315 -24.81 -28.34 3.70
CA GLU A 315 -25.21 -27.22 4.56
C GLU A 315 -25.48 -27.70 5.98
N THR A 316 -25.04 -26.92 6.96
CA THR A 316 -25.31 -27.16 8.38
C THR A 316 -26.78 -26.84 8.70
N PRO A 317 -27.56 -27.80 9.26
CA PRO A 317 -28.93 -27.54 9.70
C PRO A 317 -29.02 -26.37 10.68
N GLU A 318 -30.09 -25.57 10.59
CA GLU A 318 -30.29 -24.41 11.47
C GLU A 318 -30.40 -24.79 12.97
N ASP A 319 -30.81 -26.02 13.26
CA ASP A 319 -30.97 -26.56 14.61
C ASP A 319 -29.79 -27.42 15.09
N ALA A 320 -28.69 -27.48 14.32
CA ALA A 320 -27.47 -28.18 14.73
C ALA A 320 -26.83 -27.53 15.98
N GLU A 321 -26.39 -28.36 16.91
CA GLU A 321 -25.72 -27.94 18.14
C GLU A 321 -24.26 -27.56 17.86
N GLN A 322 -23.83 -26.37 18.28
CA GLN A 322 -22.44 -25.92 18.18
C GLN A 322 -21.57 -26.63 19.23
N LEU A 323 -20.58 -27.40 18.78
CA LEU A 323 -19.62 -28.12 19.61
C LEU A 323 -18.37 -27.27 19.93
N ALA A 324 -17.88 -26.54 18.94
CA ALA A 324 -16.71 -25.69 19.04
C ALA A 324 -16.80 -24.51 18.06
N HIS A 325 -16.11 -23.41 18.34
CA HIS A 325 -15.98 -22.28 17.41
C HIS A 325 -14.70 -21.50 17.63
N LYS A 326 -14.28 -20.78 16.60
CA LYS A 326 -13.15 -19.85 16.60
C LYS A 326 -13.60 -18.53 16.00
N GLN A 327 -13.20 -17.44 16.65
CA GLN A 327 -13.22 -16.11 16.06
C GLN A 327 -11.85 -15.79 15.47
N SER A 328 -11.84 -15.12 14.32
CA SER A 328 -10.60 -14.65 13.68
C SER A 328 -9.94 -13.52 14.48
N MET A 329 -8.78 -13.07 14.00
CA MET A 329 -8.27 -11.73 14.34
C MET A 329 -9.30 -10.64 13.96
N THR A 330 -9.22 -9.47 14.57
CA THR A 330 -10.11 -8.35 14.21
C THR A 330 -9.82 -7.84 12.79
N LEU A 331 -10.76 -7.12 12.18
CA LEU A 331 -10.55 -6.50 10.87
C LEU A 331 -9.36 -5.53 10.89
N GLU A 332 -9.18 -4.77 11.98
CA GLU A 332 -7.98 -3.94 12.19
C GLU A 332 -6.68 -4.74 12.03
N GLN A 333 -6.61 -5.91 12.66
CA GLN A 333 -5.45 -6.78 12.56
C GLN A 333 -5.30 -7.40 11.16
N LEU A 334 -6.42 -7.76 10.51
CA LEU A 334 -6.45 -8.31 9.16
C LEU A 334 -6.05 -7.30 8.09
N MET A 335 -6.33 -6.01 8.30
CA MET A 335 -5.97 -4.94 7.36
C MET A 335 -4.45 -4.91 7.11
N ILE A 336 -3.63 -5.22 8.12
CA ILE A 336 -2.16 -5.25 7.98
C ILE A 336 -1.70 -6.25 6.91
N PRO A 337 -1.87 -7.58 7.05
CA PRO A 337 -1.47 -8.52 6.01
C PRO A 337 -2.24 -8.32 4.70
N PHE A 338 -3.48 -7.82 4.75
CA PHE A 338 -4.25 -7.51 3.54
C PHE A 338 -3.58 -6.41 2.69
N MET A 339 -3.27 -5.26 3.28
CA MET A 339 -2.80 -4.08 2.55
C MET A 339 -1.29 -4.07 2.35
N LYS A 340 -0.49 -4.48 3.35
CA LYS A 340 0.98 -4.52 3.27
C LYS A 340 1.48 -5.51 2.21
N PHE A 341 0.90 -6.72 2.20
CA PHE A 341 1.26 -7.80 1.27
C PHE A 341 0.38 -7.84 0.02
N SER A 342 -0.64 -6.99 -0.04
CA SER A 342 -1.54 -6.88 -1.20
C SER A 342 -2.32 -8.17 -1.47
N GLN A 343 -2.86 -8.80 -0.43
CA GLN A 343 -3.50 -10.11 -0.53
C GLN A 343 -4.79 -10.07 -1.37
N ASN A 344 -4.77 -10.75 -2.52
CA ASN A 344 -5.94 -10.82 -3.41
C ASN A 344 -7.08 -11.57 -2.76
N ASN A 345 -6.81 -12.74 -2.20
CA ASN A 345 -7.82 -13.62 -1.64
C ASN A 345 -8.56 -12.94 -0.45
N HIS A 346 -7.84 -12.21 0.40
CA HIS A 346 -8.44 -11.38 1.46
C HIS A 346 -9.44 -10.36 0.89
N SER A 347 -9.06 -9.67 -0.20
CA SER A 347 -9.92 -8.68 -0.86
C SER A 347 -11.23 -9.31 -1.36
N GLU A 348 -11.15 -10.50 -1.95
CA GLU A 348 -12.34 -11.18 -2.48
C GLU A 348 -13.21 -11.75 -1.34
N HIS A 349 -12.60 -12.26 -0.26
CA HIS A 349 -13.31 -12.66 0.95
C HIS A 349 -14.05 -11.48 1.58
N LEU A 350 -13.38 -10.33 1.74
CA LEU A 350 -14.01 -9.10 2.25
C LEU A 350 -15.15 -8.64 1.33
N THR A 351 -14.96 -8.70 0.01
CA THR A 351 -16.01 -8.36 -0.96
C THR A 351 -17.26 -9.23 -0.76
N LYS A 352 -17.10 -10.56 -0.73
CA LYS A 352 -18.25 -11.46 -0.49
C LYS A 352 -18.83 -11.29 0.92
N THR A 353 -18.02 -10.97 1.91
CA THR A 353 -18.47 -10.72 3.29
C THR A 353 -19.34 -9.47 3.38
N LEU A 354 -18.96 -8.40 2.68
CA LEU A 354 -19.79 -7.19 2.57
C LEU A 354 -21.17 -7.51 2.00
N GLY A 355 -21.22 -8.28 0.91
CA GLY A 355 -22.48 -8.76 0.33
C GLY A 355 -23.28 -9.60 1.33
N LYS A 356 -22.61 -10.52 2.04
CA LYS A 356 -23.28 -11.38 3.02
C LYS A 356 -23.84 -10.61 4.21
N VAL A 357 -23.11 -9.60 4.71
CA VAL A 357 -23.53 -8.84 5.90
C VAL A 357 -24.64 -7.84 5.58
N VAL A 358 -24.59 -7.19 4.42
CA VAL A 358 -25.56 -6.14 4.05
C VAL A 358 -26.78 -6.69 3.30
N GLU A 359 -26.55 -7.61 2.36
CA GLU A 359 -27.58 -8.11 1.43
C GLU A 359 -28.01 -9.57 1.72
N ASP A 360 -27.43 -10.21 2.75
CA ASP A 360 -27.60 -11.64 3.07
C ASP A 360 -27.12 -12.60 1.95
N GLU A 361 -26.31 -12.09 1.01
CA GLU A 361 -25.81 -12.82 -0.16
C GLU A 361 -24.28 -12.72 -0.27
N GLY A 362 -23.58 -13.82 -0.01
CA GLY A 362 -22.11 -13.89 -0.08
C GLY A 362 -21.57 -14.03 -1.51
N SER A 363 -21.89 -13.10 -2.39
CA SER A 363 -21.49 -13.11 -3.81
C SER A 363 -20.67 -11.87 -4.18
N TRP A 364 -19.93 -11.94 -5.29
CA TRP A 364 -19.25 -10.76 -5.84
C TRP A 364 -20.23 -9.67 -6.26
N ASP A 365 -21.36 -10.04 -6.85
CA ASP A 365 -22.31 -9.07 -7.38
C ASP A 365 -22.94 -8.26 -6.23
N ALA A 366 -23.33 -8.91 -5.13
CA ALA A 366 -23.82 -8.24 -3.92
C ALA A 366 -22.71 -7.44 -3.22
N GLY A 367 -21.52 -8.03 -3.07
CA GLY A 367 -20.38 -7.37 -2.44
C GLY A 367 -19.91 -6.11 -3.15
N LEU A 368 -19.82 -6.15 -4.47
CA LEU A 368 -19.44 -4.99 -5.27
C LEU A 368 -20.51 -3.90 -5.26
N ALA A 369 -21.79 -4.25 -5.18
CA ALA A 369 -22.86 -3.25 -5.02
C ALA A 369 -22.72 -2.46 -3.71
N VAL A 370 -22.34 -3.12 -2.61
CA VAL A 370 -22.04 -2.45 -1.33
C VAL A 370 -20.83 -1.52 -1.45
N VAL A 371 -19.78 -1.96 -2.15
CA VAL A 371 -18.61 -1.09 -2.43
C VAL A 371 -19.00 0.11 -3.26
N GLU A 372 -19.82 -0.05 -4.31
CA GLU A 372 -20.30 1.06 -5.14
C GLU A 372 -21.13 2.07 -4.34
N GLU A 373 -22.00 1.61 -3.42
CA GLU A 373 -22.80 2.49 -2.55
C GLU A 373 -21.92 3.29 -1.58
N TYR A 374 -20.92 2.66 -0.96
CA TYR A 374 -19.97 3.35 -0.10
C TYR A 374 -19.18 4.41 -0.88
N LEU A 375 -18.66 4.07 -2.06
CA LEU A 375 -17.90 5.02 -2.89
C LEU A 375 -18.75 6.24 -3.31
N ASP A 376 -20.01 6.03 -3.71
CA ASP A 376 -20.93 7.15 -4.00
C ASP A 376 -21.13 8.04 -2.77
N SER A 377 -21.27 7.44 -1.58
CA SER A 377 -21.39 8.18 -0.32
C SER A 377 -20.13 8.98 0.05
N ALA A 378 -18.95 8.48 -0.35
CA ALA A 378 -17.65 9.13 -0.22
C ALA A 378 -17.42 10.27 -1.25
N GLY A 379 -18.41 10.52 -2.12
CA GLY A 379 -18.35 11.54 -3.17
C GLY A 379 -17.56 11.14 -4.40
N VAL A 380 -17.28 9.85 -4.59
CA VAL A 380 -16.69 9.32 -5.82
C VAL A 380 -17.74 9.33 -6.93
N ASP A 381 -17.37 9.85 -8.10
CA ASP A 381 -18.22 9.84 -9.30
C ASP A 381 -18.31 8.43 -9.90
N MET A 382 -19.42 7.75 -9.61
CA MET A 382 -19.64 6.39 -10.07
C MET A 382 -19.97 6.29 -11.57
N ASP A 383 -20.25 7.40 -12.29
CA ASP A 383 -20.45 7.36 -13.75
C ASP A 383 -19.15 7.03 -14.51
N VAL A 384 -17.99 7.16 -13.87
CA VAL A 384 -16.66 6.95 -14.46
C VAL A 384 -15.86 5.80 -13.84
N VAL A 385 -16.46 5.09 -12.87
CA VAL A 385 -15.88 3.96 -12.16
C VAL A 385 -16.49 2.65 -12.66
N GLN A 386 -15.67 1.59 -12.77
CA GLN A 386 -16.14 0.24 -13.08
C GLN A 386 -15.44 -0.75 -12.17
N LEU A 387 -16.23 -1.50 -11.39
CA LEU A 387 -15.76 -2.57 -10.52
C LEU A 387 -16.12 -3.93 -11.11
N ARG A 388 -15.19 -4.87 -11.02
CA ARG A 388 -15.29 -6.22 -11.61
C ARG A 388 -14.85 -7.31 -10.65
N ASP A 389 -13.96 -6.97 -9.72
CA ASP A 389 -13.56 -7.77 -8.58
C ASP A 389 -13.07 -6.86 -7.44
N GLY A 390 -12.81 -7.47 -6.27
CA GLY A 390 -12.32 -6.73 -5.12
C GLY A 390 -10.81 -6.51 -5.13
N SER A 391 -10.03 -7.45 -5.69
CA SER A 391 -8.57 -7.43 -5.57
C SER A 391 -7.86 -6.51 -6.58
N GLY A 392 -8.53 -6.15 -7.68
CA GLY A 392 -7.90 -5.43 -8.78
C GLY A 392 -7.27 -6.33 -9.84
N MET A 393 -7.47 -7.65 -9.77
CA MET A 393 -6.93 -8.61 -10.74
C MET A 393 -7.58 -8.47 -12.12
N SER A 394 -8.84 -8.04 -12.18
CA SER A 394 -9.53 -7.79 -13.44
C SER A 394 -8.88 -6.61 -14.16
N HIS A 395 -8.49 -6.87 -15.41
CA HIS A 395 -8.01 -5.85 -16.33
C HIS A 395 -9.11 -4.87 -16.76
N LEU A 396 -10.36 -5.14 -16.39
CA LEU A 396 -11.55 -4.35 -16.70
C LEU A 396 -11.98 -3.46 -15.53
N ASN A 397 -11.36 -3.56 -14.34
CA ASN A 397 -11.52 -2.51 -13.33
C ASN A 397 -11.05 -1.17 -13.90
N ALA A 398 -11.75 -0.08 -13.59
CA ALA A 398 -11.39 1.25 -14.08
C ALA A 398 -11.78 2.32 -13.08
N ILE A 399 -10.85 3.22 -12.77
CA ILE A 399 -11.06 4.38 -11.91
C ILE A 399 -10.12 5.51 -12.34
N PRO A 400 -10.58 6.77 -12.41
CA PRO A 400 -9.69 7.91 -12.61
C PRO A 400 -8.82 8.21 -11.38
N ALA A 401 -7.63 8.79 -11.58
CA ALA A 401 -6.73 9.14 -10.48
C ALA A 401 -7.35 10.14 -9.50
N GLU A 402 -8.11 11.12 -10.01
CA GLU A 402 -8.84 12.09 -9.19
C GLU A 402 -9.86 11.41 -8.26
N GLN A 403 -10.55 10.38 -8.75
CA GLN A 403 -11.53 9.63 -7.96
C GLN A 403 -10.86 8.81 -6.85
N MET A 404 -9.64 8.34 -7.08
CA MET A 404 -8.84 7.69 -6.04
C MET A 404 -8.42 8.67 -4.95
N THR A 405 -7.96 9.87 -5.29
CA THR A 405 -7.64 10.90 -4.28
C THR A 405 -8.88 11.42 -3.55
N GLN A 406 -10.04 11.48 -4.23
CA GLN A 406 -11.32 11.82 -3.61
C GLN A 406 -11.69 10.82 -2.51
N LEU A 407 -11.57 9.51 -2.80
CA LEU A 407 -11.74 8.46 -1.79
C LEU A 407 -10.77 8.65 -0.62
N LEU A 408 -9.47 8.78 -0.90
CA LEU A 408 -8.45 8.93 0.15
C LEU A 408 -8.72 10.16 1.03
N SER A 409 -9.13 11.29 0.44
CA SER A 409 -9.51 12.49 1.19
C SER A 409 -10.72 12.27 2.10
N HIS A 410 -11.74 11.55 1.63
CA HIS A 410 -12.89 11.21 2.45
C HIS A 410 -12.50 10.30 3.63
N VAL A 411 -11.67 9.30 3.38
CA VAL A 411 -11.20 8.34 4.40
C VAL A 411 -10.48 9.03 5.57
N GLN A 412 -9.81 10.17 5.35
CA GLN A 412 -9.20 10.94 6.44
C GLN A 412 -10.19 11.53 7.45
N THR A 413 -11.48 11.61 7.07
CA THR A 413 -12.53 12.15 7.94
C THR A 413 -13.22 11.10 8.79
N GLU A 414 -12.89 9.83 8.58
CA GLU A 414 -13.53 8.69 9.22
C GLU A 414 -12.85 8.32 10.56
N ASP A 415 -13.66 7.85 11.52
CA ASP A 415 -13.19 7.49 12.86
C ASP A 415 -12.17 6.32 12.83
N TRP A 416 -12.18 5.51 11.77
CA TRP A 416 -11.30 4.37 11.55
C TRP A 416 -10.08 4.69 10.66
N TYR A 417 -9.83 5.97 10.35
CA TYR A 417 -8.73 6.41 9.49
C TYR A 417 -7.36 5.83 9.89
N GLU A 418 -7.02 5.85 11.18
CA GLU A 418 -5.73 5.37 11.68
C GLU A 418 -5.49 3.89 11.30
N VAL A 419 -6.53 3.06 11.41
CA VAL A 419 -6.46 1.63 11.02
C VAL A 419 -6.20 1.48 9.53
N PHE A 420 -6.87 2.28 8.69
CA PHE A 420 -6.64 2.27 7.25
C PHE A 420 -5.23 2.73 6.91
N TYR A 421 -4.80 3.86 7.47
CA TYR A 421 -3.49 4.46 7.22
C TYR A 421 -2.35 3.52 7.63
N ASP A 422 -2.39 2.96 8.84
CA ASP A 422 -1.35 2.08 9.37
C ASP A 422 -1.20 0.78 8.56
N SER A 423 -2.26 0.35 7.89
CA SER A 423 -2.25 -0.82 7.02
C SER A 423 -1.50 -0.61 5.69
N LEU A 424 -1.32 0.64 5.24
CA LEU A 424 -0.69 0.93 3.95
C LEU A 424 0.84 0.72 4.00
N PRO A 425 1.46 0.13 2.97
CA PRO A 425 2.92 0.02 2.88
C PRO A 425 3.65 1.35 3.10
N VAL A 426 4.73 1.34 3.89
CA VAL A 426 5.61 2.51 4.12
C VAL A 426 6.87 2.39 3.28
N ALA A 427 7.23 3.45 2.56
CA ALA A 427 8.41 3.50 1.72
C ALA A 427 9.71 3.26 2.48
N GLY A 428 10.55 2.35 1.96
CA GLY A 428 11.91 2.09 2.46
C GLY A 428 12.01 1.36 3.81
N GLU A 429 10.90 1.18 4.52
CA GLU A 429 10.90 0.47 5.81
C GLU A 429 11.24 -1.03 5.62
N PRO A 430 12.33 -1.54 6.23
CA PRO A 430 12.82 -2.88 5.91
C PRO A 430 11.96 -4.01 6.50
N ASP A 431 11.21 -3.74 7.57
CA ASP A 431 10.27 -4.70 8.15
C ASP A 431 9.14 -4.99 7.16
N HIS A 432 8.92 -6.27 6.86
CA HIS A 432 7.89 -6.70 5.94
C HIS A 432 6.49 -6.23 6.36
N TYR A 433 6.18 -6.25 7.66
CA TYR A 433 4.87 -5.83 8.19
C TYR A 433 4.68 -4.31 8.24
N VAL A 434 5.73 -3.54 8.00
CA VAL A 434 5.67 -2.06 7.98
C VAL A 434 5.81 -1.57 6.54
N GLY A 435 6.90 -1.93 5.87
CA GLY A 435 7.16 -1.48 4.52
C GLY A 435 6.44 -2.26 3.43
N GLY A 436 6.05 -3.52 3.71
CA GLY A 436 5.30 -4.36 2.76
C GLY A 436 5.87 -4.33 1.35
N THR A 437 5.00 -4.10 0.37
CA THR A 437 5.36 -3.96 -1.05
C THR A 437 6.24 -2.74 -1.39
N LEU A 438 6.48 -1.80 -0.46
CA LEU A 438 7.37 -0.65 -0.63
C LEU A 438 8.71 -0.77 0.12
N ARG A 439 8.95 -1.85 0.87
CA ARG A 439 10.13 -2.03 1.76
C ARG A 439 11.50 -1.85 1.11
N THR A 440 11.60 -2.07 -0.21
CA THR A 440 12.85 -1.93 -0.97
C THR A 440 12.81 -0.76 -1.96
N ARG A 441 11.79 0.10 -1.87
CA ARG A 441 11.59 1.24 -2.76
C ARG A 441 11.85 2.53 -1.99
N MET A 442 12.42 3.52 -2.67
CA MET A 442 12.65 4.86 -2.13
C MET A 442 13.57 4.91 -0.88
N VAL A 443 14.42 3.89 -0.68
CA VAL A 443 15.47 3.88 0.36
C VAL A 443 16.52 4.95 0.05
N ASP A 444 17.03 5.60 1.08
CA ASP A 444 17.99 6.70 1.04
C ASP A 444 17.46 7.94 0.25
N THR A 445 16.16 8.24 0.39
CA THR A 445 15.50 9.41 -0.25
C THR A 445 14.59 10.16 0.72
N ALA A 446 14.09 11.34 0.36
CA ALA A 446 13.12 12.10 1.16
C ALA A 446 11.77 11.37 1.36
N ALA A 447 11.48 10.36 0.53
CA ALA A 447 10.28 9.55 0.64
C ALA A 447 10.41 8.38 1.65
N GLU A 448 11.62 8.00 2.06
CA GLU A 448 11.84 6.92 3.04
C GLU A 448 11.17 7.25 4.38
N GLY A 449 10.38 6.32 4.91
CA GLY A 449 9.62 6.51 6.15
C GLY A 449 8.51 7.57 6.07
N ASN A 450 8.29 8.17 4.89
CA ASN A 450 7.35 9.28 4.68
C ASN A 450 6.19 8.85 3.77
N VAL A 451 6.49 8.33 2.58
CA VAL A 451 5.45 7.88 1.64
C VAL A 451 4.76 6.64 2.17
N THR A 452 3.44 6.75 2.40
CA THR A 452 2.58 5.67 2.89
C THR A 452 1.49 5.41 1.86
N ALA A 453 1.63 4.33 1.08
CA ALA A 453 0.85 4.16 -0.15
C ALA A 453 0.64 2.70 -0.56
N LYS A 454 -0.52 2.43 -1.19
CA LYS A 454 -0.82 1.14 -1.79
C LYS A 454 -0.24 1.05 -3.20
N THR A 455 0.49 -0.03 -3.44
CA THR A 455 0.99 -0.41 -4.78
C THR A 455 -0.05 -1.20 -5.57
N GLY A 456 0.07 -1.16 -6.91
CA GLY A 456 -0.60 -2.09 -7.80
C GLY A 456 0.27 -2.46 -8.99
N SER A 457 0.31 -3.74 -9.35
CA SER A 457 1.05 -4.21 -10.52
C SER A 457 0.33 -5.36 -11.21
N LEU A 458 0.14 -5.22 -12.52
CA LEU A 458 -0.27 -6.28 -13.44
C LEU A 458 0.55 -6.12 -14.73
N THR A 459 0.41 -7.06 -15.66
CA THR A 459 1.00 -6.89 -16.99
C THR A 459 0.49 -5.58 -17.61
N SER A 460 1.42 -4.67 -17.91
CA SER A 460 1.17 -3.33 -18.49
C SER A 460 0.31 -2.38 -17.64
N LYS A 461 0.21 -2.61 -16.32
CA LYS A 461 -0.49 -1.72 -15.39
C LYS A 461 0.32 -1.58 -14.10
N SER A 462 0.51 -0.36 -13.66
CA SER A 462 1.23 -0.01 -12.44
C SER A 462 0.49 1.13 -11.75
N SER A 463 0.45 1.13 -10.43
CA SER A 463 -0.13 2.22 -9.67
C SER A 463 0.53 2.38 -8.31
N LEU A 464 0.47 3.61 -7.82
CA LEU A 464 0.82 3.98 -6.46
C LEU A 464 -0.17 5.07 -6.00
N SER A 465 -0.81 4.89 -4.85
CA SER A 465 -1.76 5.88 -4.33
C SER A 465 -1.76 5.88 -2.81
N GLY A 466 -1.76 7.06 -2.21
CA GLY A 466 -1.64 7.23 -0.77
C GLY A 466 -1.26 8.65 -0.37
N TYR A 467 -0.43 8.75 0.66
CA TYR A 467 -0.09 9.99 1.35
C TYR A 467 1.42 10.22 1.35
N VAL A 468 1.81 11.50 1.34
CA VAL A 468 3.20 11.95 1.51
C VAL A 468 3.21 13.31 2.20
N THR A 469 4.10 13.51 3.15
CA THR A 469 4.34 14.83 3.75
C THR A 469 5.40 15.56 2.92
N ASP A 470 5.12 16.79 2.51
CA ASP A 470 6.06 17.65 1.80
C ASP A 470 7.15 18.22 2.74
N ALA A 471 8.11 18.96 2.20
CA ALA A 471 9.23 19.51 2.97
C ALA A 471 8.81 20.61 3.97
N ASP A 472 7.63 21.22 3.76
CA ASP A 472 7.07 22.24 4.65
C ASP A 472 6.21 21.62 5.77
N GLY A 473 5.97 20.31 5.72
CA GLY A 473 5.17 19.58 6.69
C GLY A 473 3.68 19.51 6.35
N HIS A 474 3.28 19.87 5.12
CA HIS A 474 1.91 19.65 4.66
C HIS A 474 1.74 18.22 4.14
N GLU A 475 0.65 17.58 4.53
CA GLU A 475 0.29 16.27 3.97
C GLU A 475 -0.37 16.45 2.60
N LEU A 476 0.10 15.67 1.63
CA LEU A 476 -0.41 15.58 0.28
C LEU A 476 -1.04 14.21 0.05
N ILE A 477 -2.16 14.21 -0.65
CA ILE A 477 -2.83 13.00 -1.16
C ILE A 477 -2.50 12.87 -2.63
N PHE A 478 -2.04 11.70 -3.05
CA PHE A 478 -1.72 11.44 -4.45
C PHE A 478 -2.27 10.11 -4.96
N ALA A 479 -2.54 10.08 -6.26
CA ALA A 479 -2.78 8.86 -7.00
C ALA A 479 -2.10 8.94 -8.36
N MET A 480 -1.37 7.88 -8.72
CA MET A 480 -0.77 7.71 -10.04
C MET A 480 -1.09 6.33 -10.60
N LEU A 481 -1.65 6.30 -11.80
CA LEU A 481 -2.05 5.09 -12.52
C LEU A 481 -1.38 5.11 -13.90
N PHE A 482 -0.55 4.11 -14.17
CA PHE A 482 0.15 3.92 -15.43
C PHE A 482 -0.37 2.67 -16.13
N ASN A 483 -0.84 2.81 -17.35
CA ASN A 483 -1.42 1.71 -18.13
C ASN A 483 -0.77 1.66 -19.52
N ASN A 484 -0.80 0.50 -20.18
CA ASN A 484 -0.35 0.28 -21.56
C ASN A 484 1.15 0.53 -21.84
N TYR A 485 1.99 0.68 -20.81
CA TYR A 485 3.45 0.67 -20.99
C TYR A 485 3.93 -0.71 -21.47
N LYS A 486 5.11 -0.72 -22.10
CA LYS A 486 5.77 -1.95 -22.57
C LYS A 486 7.05 -2.19 -21.78
N GLY A 487 7.33 -3.47 -21.49
CA GLY A 487 8.52 -3.86 -20.76
C GLY A 487 8.29 -3.87 -19.24
N SER A 488 9.28 -3.42 -18.48
CA SER A 488 9.22 -3.37 -17.02
C SER A 488 8.17 -2.37 -16.52
N SER A 489 7.68 -2.61 -15.30
CA SER A 489 6.84 -1.64 -14.58
C SER A 489 7.56 -0.30 -14.43
N PRO A 490 6.89 0.85 -14.61
CA PRO A 490 7.48 2.18 -14.42
C PRO A 490 7.59 2.56 -12.93
N THR A 491 8.05 1.62 -12.08
CA THR A 491 8.22 1.87 -10.64
C THR A 491 9.28 2.91 -10.35
N SER A 492 10.24 3.12 -11.25
CA SER A 492 11.20 4.23 -11.16
C SER A 492 10.51 5.58 -11.27
N VAL A 493 9.61 5.75 -12.24
CA VAL A 493 8.79 6.96 -12.41
C VAL A 493 7.92 7.18 -11.18
N GLU A 494 7.26 6.13 -10.68
CA GLU A 494 6.46 6.21 -9.45
C GLU A 494 7.29 6.72 -8.26
N ASN A 495 8.49 6.17 -8.08
CA ASN A 495 9.39 6.57 -7.01
C ASN A 495 9.86 8.03 -7.19
N GLU A 496 10.23 8.43 -8.41
CA GLU A 496 10.73 9.78 -8.67
C GLU A 496 9.65 10.86 -8.44
N ILE A 497 8.40 10.60 -8.84
CA ILE A 497 7.27 11.47 -8.51
C ILE A 497 7.09 11.55 -6.99
N ALA A 498 7.05 10.41 -6.30
CA ALA A 498 6.81 10.37 -4.85
C ALA A 498 7.93 11.06 -4.05
N VAL A 499 9.20 10.87 -4.45
CA VAL A 499 10.36 11.59 -3.89
C VAL A 499 10.23 13.08 -4.15
N ARG A 500 9.88 13.48 -5.37
CA ARG A 500 9.77 14.89 -5.72
C ARG A 500 8.66 15.60 -4.94
N LEU A 501 7.56 14.90 -4.64
CA LEU A 501 6.50 15.38 -3.76
C LEU A 501 6.97 15.52 -2.31
N ALA A 502 7.77 14.59 -1.79
CA ALA A 502 8.36 14.70 -0.46
C ALA A 502 9.37 15.86 -0.34
N GLU A 503 10.08 16.18 -1.42
CA GLU A 503 11.03 17.30 -1.51
C GLU A 503 10.35 18.65 -1.80
N TYR A 504 9.04 18.67 -2.04
CA TYR A 504 8.35 19.90 -2.42
C TYR A 504 8.27 20.87 -1.24
N SER A 505 8.58 22.15 -1.48
CA SER A 505 8.34 23.25 -0.56
C SER A 505 7.58 24.36 -1.30
N ALA A 506 6.41 24.71 -0.79
CA ALA A 506 5.62 25.86 -1.21
C ALA A 506 6.26 27.20 -0.75
N GLU A 507 7.05 27.16 0.32
CA GLU A 507 7.87 28.30 0.78
C GLU A 507 9.11 28.53 -0.11
N GLY A 508 9.43 27.56 -0.98
CA GLY A 508 10.62 27.52 -1.83
C GLY A 508 11.77 26.83 -1.12
N ASP A 509 12.73 26.28 -1.88
CA ASP A 509 13.95 25.75 -1.29
C ASP A 509 14.59 26.86 -0.43
N GLY A 510 14.52 26.72 0.89
CA GLY A 510 15.48 27.30 1.81
C GLY A 510 16.87 26.67 1.63
N GLY A 511 17.22 26.32 0.39
CA GLY A 511 18.50 25.79 0.01
C GLY A 511 19.54 26.88 0.21
N ASP A 512 20.71 26.46 0.65
CA ASP A 512 21.95 27.23 0.58
C ASP A 512 22.05 27.94 -0.79
N ASP A 513 21.54 29.16 -0.85
CA ASP A 513 21.80 30.04 -1.95
C ASP A 513 23.27 30.43 -1.81
N ASP A 514 24.16 29.78 -2.57
CA ASP A 514 25.56 30.22 -2.69
C ASP A 514 25.65 31.66 -3.28
N SER A 515 24.51 32.26 -3.66
CA SER A 515 24.35 33.68 -4.00
C SER A 515 23.92 34.58 -2.82
N SER A 516 23.43 34.03 -1.70
CA SER A 516 23.14 34.81 -0.51
C SER A 516 24.44 35.31 0.12
N PRO A 517 24.59 36.62 0.33
CA PRO A 517 25.73 37.16 1.05
C PRO A 517 25.61 36.88 2.56
N ILE A 518 24.50 36.35 3.08
CA ILE A 518 24.37 36.05 4.51
C ILE A 518 24.84 34.61 4.77
N ARG A 519 25.82 34.45 5.67
CA ARG A 519 26.42 33.17 6.05
C ARG A 519 26.69 33.14 7.54
N ASN A 520 26.85 31.94 8.11
CA ASN A 520 27.29 31.74 9.50
C ASN A 520 26.45 32.52 10.54
N VAL A 521 25.11 32.52 10.37
CA VAL A 521 24.21 33.20 11.31
C VAL A 521 24.29 32.54 12.70
N LYS A 522 24.41 33.36 13.73
CA LYS A 522 24.53 32.94 15.13
C LYS A 522 23.43 33.58 15.97
N PRO A 523 22.94 32.87 17.01
CA PRO A 523 23.46 31.61 17.56
C PRO A 523 23.08 30.37 16.72
N ALA A 524 24.00 29.40 16.64
CA ALA A 524 23.76 28.12 15.95
C ALA A 524 23.12 27.06 16.87
N GLU A 525 23.17 27.28 18.18
CA GLU A 525 22.55 26.42 19.19
C GLU A 525 21.51 27.23 19.97
N ASP A 526 20.52 26.54 20.54
CA ASP A 526 19.48 27.17 21.35
C ASP A 526 20.07 27.95 22.54
N VAL A 527 19.51 29.13 22.79
CA VAL A 527 19.94 30.03 23.87
C VAL A 527 18.80 30.26 24.85
N THR A 528 19.01 29.88 26.09
CA THR A 528 18.11 30.24 27.20
C THR A 528 18.57 31.54 27.86
N LEU A 529 17.68 32.53 27.96
CA LEU A 529 17.93 33.83 28.56
C LEU A 529 17.00 34.08 29.76
N ARG A 530 17.53 34.76 30.78
CA ARG A 530 16.73 35.38 31.85
C ARG A 530 16.54 36.87 31.61
N ALA A 531 15.54 37.45 32.27
CA ALA A 531 15.26 38.88 32.23
C ALA A 531 16.51 39.73 32.52
N GLY A 532 16.89 40.60 31.58
CA GLY A 532 18.09 41.45 31.63
C GLY A 532 19.35 40.85 30.98
N GLU A 533 19.33 39.57 30.60
CA GLU A 533 20.42 38.95 29.83
C GLU A 533 20.29 39.29 28.34
N SER A 534 21.42 39.28 27.63
CA SER A 534 21.46 39.62 26.21
C SER A 534 22.05 38.49 25.39
N VAL A 535 21.48 38.26 24.21
CA VAL A 535 22.05 37.40 23.18
C VAL A 535 22.73 38.26 22.13
N LYS A 536 23.90 37.80 21.68
CA LYS A 536 24.59 38.35 20.52
C LYS A 536 24.10 37.62 19.29
N VAL A 537 23.62 38.38 18.33
CA VAL A 537 23.26 37.90 16.99
C VAL A 537 24.34 38.37 16.03
N SER A 538 24.85 37.47 15.18
CA SER A 538 25.87 37.84 14.20
C SER A 538 25.79 36.99 12.95
N PHE A 539 26.23 37.54 11.83
CA PHE A 539 26.43 36.79 10.59
C PHE A 539 27.65 37.34 9.83
N GLU A 540 28.15 36.56 8.88
CA GLU A 540 29.21 36.94 7.94
C GLU A 540 28.58 37.21 6.57
N GLY A 541 29.01 38.29 5.90
CA GLY A 541 28.55 38.61 4.56
C GLY A 541 29.37 39.65 3.82
N GLU A 542 28.84 40.14 2.70
CA GLU A 542 29.53 41.17 1.92
C GLU A 542 29.71 42.47 2.73
N PRO A 543 30.83 43.20 2.58
CA PRO A 543 31.02 44.48 3.27
C PRO A 543 30.02 45.55 2.82
N GLY A 544 29.53 46.36 3.77
CA GLY A 544 28.66 47.52 3.49
C GLY A 544 27.15 47.27 3.37
N LEU A 545 26.63 46.14 3.85
CA LEU A 545 25.20 45.85 3.93
C LEU A 545 24.51 46.70 5.02
N GLU A 546 23.29 47.14 4.75
CA GLU A 546 22.37 47.65 5.76
C GLU A 546 21.63 46.46 6.39
N ALA A 547 22.04 46.07 7.60
CA ALA A 547 21.56 44.85 8.24
C ALA A 547 20.76 45.12 9.53
N ALA A 548 19.72 44.34 9.75
CA ALA A 548 18.94 44.28 10.97
C ALA A 548 18.54 42.84 11.28
N PHE A 549 18.18 42.56 12.54
CA PHE A 549 17.55 41.30 12.91
C PHE A 549 16.26 41.55 13.69
N SER A 550 15.39 40.54 13.70
CA SER A 550 14.15 40.56 14.45
C SER A 550 13.96 39.24 15.19
N ILE A 551 13.25 39.27 16.33
CA ILE A 551 12.91 38.07 17.10
C ILE A 551 11.43 37.79 16.88
N ARG A 552 11.13 36.65 16.25
CA ARG A 552 9.77 36.17 16.01
C ARG A 552 9.39 35.14 17.06
N VAL A 553 8.21 35.35 17.65
CA VAL A 553 7.64 34.47 18.66
C VAL A 553 6.66 33.52 17.97
N PRO A 554 6.75 32.20 18.14
CA PRO A 554 5.69 31.32 17.67
C PRO A 554 4.40 31.62 18.46
N LEU A 555 3.28 31.78 17.73
CA LEU A 555 1.91 32.07 18.18
C LEU A 555 1.58 33.52 18.58
N PHE A 556 1.20 34.36 17.60
CA PHE A 556 0.04 35.28 17.70
C PHE A 556 -0.44 35.69 16.30
N THR A 557 -1.68 35.34 15.97
CA THR A 557 -2.46 35.96 14.89
C THR A 557 -2.82 37.40 15.28
N ARG A 558 -2.01 38.39 14.88
CA ARG A 558 -2.39 39.76 14.38
C ARG A 558 -1.28 40.82 14.57
N SER A 559 -0.86 41.36 13.42
CA SER A 559 -0.58 42.78 13.11
C SER A 559 0.22 43.65 14.10
N ALA A 560 1.48 43.34 14.33
CA ALA A 560 2.52 44.37 14.50
C ALA A 560 3.82 43.86 13.88
N PRO A 561 4.52 44.63 13.02
CA PRO A 561 5.83 44.22 12.51
C PRO A 561 6.79 44.04 13.69
N PRO A 562 7.63 42.99 13.70
CA PRO A 562 8.59 42.78 14.77
C PRO A 562 9.56 43.96 14.81
N THR A 563 9.98 44.35 16.02
CA THR A 563 10.94 45.45 16.17
C THR A 563 12.28 45.02 15.60
N GLU A 564 12.69 45.63 14.48
CA GLU A 564 14.01 45.43 13.90
C GLU A 564 15.10 46.07 14.78
N VAL A 565 16.13 45.30 15.07
CA VAL A 565 17.33 45.76 15.76
C VAL A 565 18.44 45.88 14.73
N MET A 566 18.88 47.11 14.48
CA MET A 566 19.97 47.37 13.54
C MET A 566 21.26 46.67 13.99
N MET A 567 21.89 45.99 13.05
CA MET A 567 23.20 45.38 13.23
C MET A 567 24.28 46.33 12.75
N ARG A 568 25.46 46.23 13.35
CA ARG A 568 26.63 47.01 12.97
C ARG A 568 27.67 46.10 12.38
N GLU A 569 28.25 46.50 11.26
CA GLU A 569 29.48 45.92 10.72
C GLU A 569 30.64 46.19 11.71
N ALA A 570 31.04 45.15 12.45
CA ALA A 570 32.05 45.20 13.51
C ALA A 570 33.46 45.04 12.93
N GLU A 571 33.59 44.14 11.94
CA GLU A 571 34.75 43.92 11.09
C GLU A 571 34.26 43.83 9.64
N GLU A 572 35.17 43.98 8.66
CA GLU A 572 34.80 43.93 7.23
C GLU A 572 34.06 42.62 6.92
N GLY A 573 32.78 42.74 6.55
CA GLY A 573 31.90 41.60 6.28
C GLY A 573 31.39 40.84 7.52
N VAL A 574 31.52 41.37 8.73
CA VAL A 574 31.01 40.74 9.97
C VAL A 574 30.04 41.68 10.67
N TYR A 575 28.78 41.25 10.78
CA TYR A 575 27.69 42.05 11.34
C TYR A 575 27.31 41.53 12.72
N GLU A 576 27.16 42.45 13.68
CA GLU A 576 26.80 42.12 15.06
C GLU A 576 25.65 42.99 15.57
N GLY A 577 24.73 42.36 16.27
CA GLY A 577 23.64 43.00 16.99
C GLY A 577 23.45 42.35 18.35
N TYR A 578 22.89 43.10 19.31
CA TYR A 578 22.61 42.59 20.65
C TYR A 578 21.15 42.84 20.99
N TRP A 579 20.48 41.82 21.50
CA TRP A 579 19.12 41.95 22.02
C TRP A 579 19.07 41.51 23.47
N THR A 580 18.39 42.31 24.30
CA THR A 580 18.26 42.06 25.74
C THR A 580 16.84 41.64 26.07
N ALA A 581 16.69 40.50 26.75
CA ALA A 581 15.40 40.00 27.21
C ALA A 581 14.79 40.96 28.24
N THR A 582 13.54 41.36 28.01
CA THR A 582 12.82 42.28 28.93
C THR A 582 12.02 41.51 29.97
N ASN A 583 11.86 42.08 31.17
CA ASN A 583 11.22 41.44 32.33
C ASN A 583 9.72 41.05 32.12
N ASN A 584 9.10 41.46 31.02
CA ASN A 584 7.68 41.23 30.74
C ASN A 584 7.45 40.16 29.65
N LEU A 585 8.52 39.56 29.13
CA LEU A 585 8.47 38.63 28.00
C LEU A 585 8.87 37.22 28.47
N SER A 586 8.03 36.22 28.23
CA SER A 586 8.32 34.80 28.43
C SER A 586 7.93 34.11 27.14
N VAL A 587 8.89 33.42 26.55
CA VAL A 587 8.81 32.89 25.18
C VAL A 587 9.54 31.56 25.17
N ASP A 588 8.98 30.57 24.48
CA ASP A 588 9.66 29.32 24.19
C ASP A 588 9.83 29.18 22.67
N GLY A 589 11.06 28.91 22.23
CA GLY A 589 11.35 28.68 20.81
C GLY A 589 11.28 29.89 19.87
N ALA A 590 11.60 31.11 20.32
CA ALA A 590 11.65 32.29 19.45
C ALA A 590 12.72 32.15 18.36
N GLN A 591 12.38 32.53 17.13
CA GLN A 591 13.28 32.48 15.98
C GLN A 591 13.92 33.84 15.72
N ILE A 592 15.19 33.85 15.32
CA ILE A 592 15.92 35.06 14.95
C ILE A 592 16.00 35.13 13.43
N GLU A 593 15.45 36.19 12.85
CA GLU A 593 15.50 36.43 11.40
C GLU A 593 16.41 37.62 11.11
N ILE A 594 17.36 37.45 10.20
CA ILE A 594 18.23 38.47 9.65
C ILE A 594 17.60 39.05 8.39
N ARG A 595 17.75 40.37 8.23
CA ARG A 595 17.46 41.09 6.98
C ARG A 595 18.66 41.96 6.64
N ALA A 596 19.21 41.80 5.45
CA ALA A 596 20.31 42.62 4.95
C ALA A 596 19.98 43.21 3.58
N VAL A 597 20.37 44.46 3.34
CA VAL A 597 20.13 45.16 2.07
C VAL A 597 21.45 45.70 1.52
N ASN A 598 21.75 45.44 0.25
CA ASN A 598 22.97 45.96 -0.38
C ASN A 598 22.79 47.37 -0.97
N ASP A 599 23.87 47.95 -1.50
CA ASP A 599 23.90 49.30 -2.06
C ASP A 599 23.04 49.48 -3.34
N LYS A 600 22.63 48.37 -3.97
CA LYS A 600 21.69 48.33 -5.10
C LYS A 600 20.23 48.20 -4.68
N GLY A 601 19.97 48.00 -3.38
CA GLY A 601 18.62 47.80 -2.84
C GLY A 601 18.10 46.36 -2.94
N GLU A 602 18.98 45.38 -3.21
CA GLU A 602 18.65 43.95 -3.16
C GLU A 602 18.58 43.52 -1.68
N GLU A 603 17.53 42.80 -1.31
CA GLU A 603 17.25 42.38 0.06
C GLU A 603 17.49 40.87 0.21
N TYR A 604 18.18 40.49 1.28
CA TYR A 604 18.51 39.13 1.64
C TYR A 604 18.00 38.82 3.04
N ARG A 605 17.53 37.59 3.26
CA ARG A 605 17.02 37.12 4.55
C ARG A 605 17.64 35.77 4.89
N ASP A 606 17.83 35.55 6.17
CA ASP A 606 18.31 34.28 6.70
C ASP A 606 17.86 34.12 8.16
N VAL A 607 17.97 32.91 8.70
CA VAL A 607 17.46 32.55 10.01
C VAL A 607 18.55 31.86 10.83
N ALA A 608 18.65 32.22 12.11
CA ALA A 608 19.55 31.49 13.02
C ALA A 608 19.00 30.09 13.33
N GLU A 609 19.85 29.07 13.24
CA GLU A 609 19.49 27.68 13.61
C GLU A 609 19.07 27.58 15.09
N GLY A 610 19.76 28.31 15.98
CA GLY A 610 19.46 28.35 17.40
C GLY A 610 18.24 29.21 17.74
N ARG A 611 17.32 28.65 18.53
CA ARG A 611 16.14 29.35 19.03
C ARG A 611 16.39 30.01 20.38
N ILE A 612 15.59 31.03 20.72
CA ILE A 612 15.65 31.72 22.01
C ILE A 612 14.50 31.25 22.91
N THR A 613 14.83 30.77 24.09
CA THR A 613 13.87 30.55 25.18
C THR A 613 14.12 31.56 26.30
N ILE A 614 13.05 32.20 26.80
CA ILE A 614 13.10 33.21 27.85
C ILE A 614 12.38 32.69 29.08
N GLU A 615 13.16 32.33 30.09
CA GLU A 615 12.68 31.88 31.39
C GLU A 615 12.35 33.08 32.30
N ARG A 616 11.30 32.93 33.10
CA ARG A 616 10.88 33.94 34.10
C ARG A 616 11.78 33.98 35.33
#